data_AF-A0A8H4UWI3-F1
#
_entry.id   AF-A0A8H4UWI3-F1
#
_cell.length_a   1.000
_cell.length_b   1.000
_cell.length_c   1.000
_cell.angle_alpha   90.00
_cell.angle_beta   90.00
_cell.angle_gamma   90.00
#
_symmetry.space_group_name_H-M   'P 1'
#
loop_
_entity.id
_entity.type
_entity.pdbx_description
1 polymer ?
#
loop_
_entity_poly.entity_id
_entity_poly.type
_entity_poly.pdbx_seq_one_letter_code
_entity_poly.pdbx_strand_id
1 'polypeptide(L)'
;MGFRTSTLASTLLLLAARVSAQTANAEAALATLQEWYNPTTGLWNTAGWWNGANAMTVIAELAAVDASIVQEATAIFETTFNVAPSANPSNGVEKSVTANGLIQTSYPAGWPNETVSKRATQDPTDPTAWLDGANDDAEWWGLAWIAAYDVTGNETYLTLAEGIFNEI
;
A
#
# COMPACT_ATOMS: atom_id res chain seq x y z
N MET A 1 10.76 -52.82 2.57
CA MET A 1 9.78 -51.75 2.87
C MET A 1 10.58 -50.58 3.44
N GLY A 2 10.99 -49.57 2.66
CA GLY A 2 11.96 -48.58 3.19
C GLY A 2 12.47 -47.48 2.25
N PHE A 3 11.67 -46.98 1.29
CA PHE A 3 12.14 -45.95 0.34
C PHE A 3 11.19 -44.74 0.19
N ARG A 4 10.22 -44.53 1.08
CA ARG A 4 9.24 -43.43 0.95
C ARG A 4 9.46 -42.22 1.87
N THR A 5 10.29 -42.35 2.90
CA THR A 5 10.52 -41.28 3.89
C THR A 5 11.58 -40.26 3.44
N SER A 6 12.61 -40.70 2.71
CA SER A 6 13.72 -39.82 2.28
C SER A 6 13.29 -38.79 1.24
N THR A 7 12.41 -39.15 0.30
CA THR A 7 11.97 -38.25 -0.79
C THR A 7 11.11 -37.12 -0.26
N LEU A 8 10.20 -37.41 0.68
CA LEU A 8 9.31 -36.42 1.32
C LEU A 8 10.10 -35.39 2.12
N ALA A 9 11.10 -35.83 2.90
CA ALA A 9 11.97 -34.94 3.66
C ALA A 9 12.75 -34.00 2.73
N SER A 10 13.33 -34.51 1.63
CA SER A 10 14.03 -33.69 0.66
C SER A 10 13.12 -32.66 -0.03
N THR A 11 11.89 -33.02 -0.43
CA THR A 11 10.93 -32.04 -0.98
C THR A 11 10.54 -30.97 0.03
N LEU A 12 10.34 -31.33 1.30
CA LEU A 12 10.01 -30.38 2.35
C LEU A 12 11.16 -29.41 2.64
N LEU A 13 12.40 -29.91 2.66
CA LEU A 13 13.61 -29.09 2.78
C LEU A 13 13.81 -28.14 1.60
N LEU A 14 13.61 -28.61 0.36
CA LEU A 14 13.67 -27.74 -0.83
C LEU A 14 12.56 -26.68 -0.80
N LEU A 15 11.36 -27.03 -0.35
CA LEU A 15 10.27 -26.07 -0.22
C LEU A 15 10.57 -25.03 0.85
N ALA A 16 11.04 -25.44 2.03
CA ALA A 16 11.43 -24.52 3.10
C ALA A 16 12.54 -23.56 2.67
N ALA A 17 13.58 -24.07 1.99
CA ALA A 17 14.69 -23.25 1.47
C ALA A 17 14.23 -22.26 0.39
N ARG A 18 13.28 -22.66 -0.45
CA ARG A 18 12.65 -21.75 -1.42
C ARG A 18 11.88 -20.65 -0.70
N VAL A 19 10.96 -21.02 0.19
CA VAL A 19 10.16 -20.06 0.99
C VAL A 19 11.08 -19.05 1.69
N SER A 20 12.15 -19.51 2.36
CA SER A 20 13.09 -18.59 3.02
C SER A 20 13.78 -17.63 2.05
N ALA A 21 14.15 -18.08 0.85
CA ALA A 21 14.75 -17.22 -0.17
C ALA A 21 13.73 -16.22 -0.76
N GLN A 22 12.45 -16.62 -0.88
CA GLN A 22 11.38 -15.73 -1.30
C GLN A 22 11.11 -14.65 -0.24
N THR A 23 11.06 -15.00 1.05
CA THR A 23 10.91 -14.04 2.15
C THR A 23 12.06 -13.05 2.17
N ALA A 24 13.32 -13.51 2.09
CA ALA A 24 14.48 -12.62 2.04
C ALA A 24 14.44 -11.64 0.85
N ASN A 25 13.96 -12.08 -0.31
CA ASN A 25 13.78 -11.18 -1.46
C ASN A 25 12.65 -10.16 -1.22
N ALA A 26 11.57 -10.55 -0.54
CA ALA A 26 10.47 -9.66 -0.19
C ALA A 26 10.91 -8.61 0.84
N GLU A 27 11.67 -9.00 1.87
CA GLU A 27 12.29 -8.08 2.83
C GLU A 27 13.24 -7.08 2.14
N ALA A 28 14.05 -7.55 1.18
CA ALA A 28 14.92 -6.66 0.41
C ALA A 28 14.13 -5.70 -0.47
N ALA A 29 13.05 -6.16 -1.10
CA ALA A 29 12.15 -5.31 -1.88
C ALA A 29 11.42 -4.28 -0.99
N LEU A 30 11.00 -4.67 0.22
CA LEU A 30 10.47 -3.76 1.23
C LEU A 30 11.51 -2.68 1.58
N ALA A 31 12.73 -3.08 1.91
CA ALA A 31 13.78 -2.12 2.26
C ALA A 31 14.01 -1.08 1.14
N THR A 32 14.00 -1.52 -0.13
CA THR A 32 14.06 -0.62 -1.28
C THR A 32 12.81 0.25 -1.40
N LEU A 33 11.61 -0.33 -1.27
CA LEU A 33 10.34 0.41 -1.29
C LEU A 33 10.33 1.56 -0.27
N GLN A 34 10.86 1.28 0.92
CA GLN A 34 10.91 2.21 2.03
C GLN A 34 11.87 3.40 1.81
N GLU A 35 12.79 3.32 0.84
CA GLU A 35 13.60 4.49 0.43
C GLU A 35 12.74 5.61 -0.17
N TRP A 36 11.57 5.29 -0.71
CA TRP A 36 10.63 6.29 -1.23
C TRP A 36 9.59 6.73 -0.22
N TYR A 37 9.42 6.03 0.92
CA TYR A 37 8.42 6.40 1.91
C TYR A 37 8.75 7.74 2.56
N ASN A 38 7.79 8.67 2.55
CA ASN A 38 7.93 9.99 3.14
C ASN A 38 7.01 10.13 4.35
N PRO A 39 7.55 10.07 5.59
CA PRO A 39 6.73 10.13 6.80
C PRO A 39 6.08 11.50 7.04
N THR A 40 6.51 12.56 6.32
CA THR A 40 5.86 13.87 6.40
C THR A 40 4.52 13.90 5.65
N THR A 41 4.41 13.09 4.59
CA THR A 41 3.23 13.01 3.72
C THR A 41 2.46 11.70 3.90
N GLY A 42 3.01 10.71 4.61
CA GLY A 42 2.39 9.39 4.80
C GLY A 42 2.31 8.56 3.52
N LEU A 43 3.07 8.93 2.48
CA LEU A 43 3.01 8.34 1.14
C LEU A 43 4.40 8.09 0.57
N TRP A 44 4.47 7.24 -0.45
CA TRP A 44 5.70 6.99 -1.20
C TRP A 44 5.90 8.09 -2.23
N ASN A 45 7.02 8.81 -2.14
CA ASN A 45 7.44 9.78 -3.14
C ASN A 45 7.47 9.11 -4.51
N THR A 46 7.26 9.90 -5.57
CA THR A 46 7.22 9.45 -6.97
C THR A 46 5.98 8.61 -7.33
N ALA A 47 5.36 7.94 -6.36
CA ALA A 47 4.12 7.20 -6.48
C ALA A 47 2.94 8.14 -6.20
N GLY A 48 1.98 8.20 -7.14
CA GLY A 48 0.74 8.95 -6.94
C GLY A 48 -0.08 8.43 -5.76
N TRP A 49 -1.20 9.09 -5.48
CA TRP A 49 -2.00 8.85 -4.27
C TRP A 49 -2.49 7.39 -4.13
N TRP A 50 -3.24 6.88 -5.11
CA TRP A 50 -3.76 5.50 -5.10
C TRP A 50 -2.65 4.43 -5.20
N ASN A 51 -1.48 4.77 -5.79
CA ASN A 51 -0.32 3.89 -5.76
C ASN A 51 0.22 3.70 -4.34
N GLY A 52 0.06 4.70 -3.48
CA GLY A 52 0.39 4.60 -2.06
C GLY A 52 -0.44 3.54 -1.35
N ALA A 53 -1.74 3.44 -1.68
CA ALA A 53 -2.61 2.38 -1.16
C ALA A 53 -2.14 0.98 -1.59
N ASN A 54 -1.68 0.84 -2.84
CA ASN A 54 -1.13 -0.42 -3.35
C ASN A 54 0.19 -0.80 -2.63
N ALA A 55 1.09 0.17 -2.42
CA ALA A 55 2.30 -0.04 -1.63
C ALA A 55 1.97 -0.49 -0.20
N MET A 56 1.01 0.18 0.45
CA MET A 56 0.55 -0.18 1.80
C MET A 56 -0.06 -1.58 1.86
N THR A 57 -0.85 -1.98 0.85
CA THR A 57 -1.43 -3.32 0.75
C THR A 57 -0.34 -4.40 0.68
N VAL A 58 0.67 -4.22 -0.18
CA VAL A 58 1.80 -5.17 -0.28
C VAL A 58 2.56 -5.29 1.05
N ILE A 59 2.72 -4.18 1.78
CA ILE A 59 3.36 -4.19 3.10
C ILE A 59 2.51 -4.95 4.12
N ALA A 60 1.19 -4.76 4.12
CA ALA A 60 0.28 -5.49 4.99
C ALA A 60 0.27 -6.99 4.69
N GLU A 61 0.26 -7.39 3.41
CA GLU A 61 0.34 -8.78 2.99
C GLU A 61 1.66 -9.43 3.43
N LEU A 62 2.78 -8.73 3.30
CA LEU A 62 4.06 -9.21 3.81
C LEU A 62 4.02 -9.36 5.35
N ALA A 63 3.44 -8.40 6.06
CA ALA A 63 3.33 -8.44 7.52
C ALA A 63 2.47 -9.60 8.02
N ALA A 64 1.45 -9.98 7.24
CA ALA A 64 0.58 -11.12 7.55
C ALA A 64 1.31 -12.47 7.50
N VAL A 65 2.40 -12.57 6.73
CA VAL A 65 3.18 -13.82 6.57
C VAL A 65 4.57 -13.77 7.19
N ASP A 66 5.05 -12.57 7.56
CA ASP A 66 6.34 -12.34 8.20
C ASP A 66 6.18 -11.44 9.44
N ALA A 67 6.17 -12.08 10.60
CA ALA A 67 6.03 -11.40 11.89
C ALA A 67 7.18 -10.41 12.19
N SER A 68 8.33 -10.52 11.52
CA SER A 68 9.49 -9.67 11.79
C SER A 68 9.26 -8.21 11.38
N ILE A 69 8.38 -7.97 10.39
CA ILE A 69 8.11 -6.64 9.84
C ILE A 69 6.81 -6.02 10.34
N VAL A 70 5.99 -6.75 11.14
CA VAL A 70 4.70 -6.27 11.67
C VAL A 70 4.83 -4.94 12.40
N GLN A 71 5.92 -4.74 13.16
CA GLN A 71 6.15 -3.48 13.87
C GLN A 71 6.38 -2.31 12.90
N GLU A 72 7.19 -2.51 11.86
CA GLU A 72 7.45 -1.50 10.83
C GLU A 72 6.17 -1.19 10.04
N ALA A 73 5.44 -2.23 9.60
CA ALA A 73 4.17 -2.10 8.91
C ALA A 73 3.15 -1.30 9.72
N THR A 74 2.99 -1.63 11.01
CA THR A 74 2.07 -0.92 11.91
C THR A 74 2.41 0.57 12.01
N ALA A 75 3.70 0.92 12.10
CA ALA A 75 4.15 2.32 12.16
C ALA A 75 3.88 3.07 10.85
N ILE A 76 4.00 2.40 9.70
CA ILE A 76 3.63 2.96 8.40
C ILE A 76 2.13 3.23 8.37
N PHE A 77 1.29 2.26 8.75
CA PHE A 77 -0.17 2.42 8.73
C PHE A 77 -0.61 3.59 9.62
N GLU A 78 -0.08 3.68 10.84
CA GLU A 78 -0.38 4.77 11.76
C GLU A 78 0.07 6.13 11.20
N THR A 79 1.27 6.19 10.61
CA THR A 79 1.77 7.43 10.00
C THR A 79 0.91 7.83 8.81
N THR A 80 0.64 6.92 7.88
CA THR A 80 -0.23 7.14 6.72
C THR A 80 -1.62 7.59 7.15
N PHE A 81 -2.24 6.92 8.12
CA PHE A 81 -3.56 7.29 8.64
C PHE A 81 -3.60 8.72 9.19
N ASN A 82 -2.54 9.14 9.88
CA ASN A 82 -2.49 10.44 10.54
C ASN A 82 -2.10 11.61 9.62
N VAL A 83 -1.28 11.37 8.59
CA VAL A 83 -0.70 12.47 7.81
C VAL A 83 -0.91 12.39 6.30
N ALA A 84 -1.34 11.24 5.76
CA ALA A 84 -1.67 11.15 4.35
C ALA A 84 -2.93 11.97 4.03
N PRO A 85 -2.98 12.60 2.84
CA PRO A 85 -4.19 13.26 2.40
C PRO A 85 -5.27 12.21 2.18
N SER A 86 -6.48 12.48 2.68
CA SER A 86 -7.62 11.58 2.50
C SER A 86 -8.15 11.63 1.07
N ALA A 87 -7.76 12.56 0.21
CA ALA A 87 -8.12 12.56 -1.21
C ALA A 87 -6.90 12.89 -2.07
N ASN A 88 -6.93 12.55 -3.36
CA ASN A 88 -5.82 12.76 -4.28
C ASN A 88 -5.30 14.22 -4.22
N PRO A 89 -4.09 14.47 -3.63
CA PRO A 89 -3.53 15.80 -3.47
C PRO A 89 -2.99 16.37 -4.78
N SER A 90 -2.96 15.54 -5.83
CA SER A 90 -2.41 15.84 -7.14
C SER A 90 -3.49 15.78 -8.23
N ASN A 91 -4.75 16.04 -7.90
CA ASN A 91 -5.85 16.15 -8.87
C ASN A 91 -5.42 17.01 -10.08
N GLY A 92 -5.31 16.38 -11.26
CA GLY A 92 -4.77 16.97 -12.49
C GLY A 92 -3.34 16.57 -12.90
N VAL A 93 -2.61 15.80 -12.07
CA VAL A 93 -1.41 15.01 -12.43
C VAL A 93 -1.88 13.65 -12.94
N GLU A 94 -2.77 13.71 -13.93
CA GLU A 94 -3.52 12.57 -14.41
C GLU A 94 -3.26 12.31 -15.89
N LYS A 95 -3.63 11.10 -16.29
CA LYS A 95 -3.66 10.67 -17.68
C LYS A 95 -4.71 11.49 -18.42
N SER A 96 -4.28 12.51 -19.13
CA SER A 96 -5.11 13.26 -20.08
C SER A 96 -5.16 12.54 -21.42
N VAL A 97 -6.28 12.65 -22.14
CA VAL A 97 -6.36 12.27 -23.55
C VAL A 97 -6.02 13.50 -24.38
N THR A 98 -4.94 13.44 -25.15
CA THR A 98 -4.54 14.52 -26.04
C THR A 98 -5.52 14.65 -27.21
N ALA A 99 -5.45 15.76 -27.95
CA ALA A 99 -6.32 16.01 -29.10
C ALA A 99 -6.23 14.96 -30.22
N ASN A 100 -5.15 14.17 -30.27
CA ASN A 100 -4.96 13.04 -31.19
C ASN A 100 -5.30 11.66 -30.58
N GLY A 101 -5.98 11.63 -29.42
CA GLY A 101 -6.42 10.39 -28.78
C GLY A 101 -5.31 9.61 -28.06
N LEU A 102 -4.14 10.21 -27.83
CA LEU A 102 -3.07 9.57 -27.07
C LEU A 102 -3.27 9.84 -25.58
N ILE A 103 -2.95 8.86 -24.75
CA ILE A 103 -2.87 9.08 -23.31
C ILE A 103 -1.56 9.80 -22.99
N GLN A 104 -1.66 10.97 -22.38
CA GLN A 104 -0.53 11.74 -21.88
C GLN A 104 -0.66 11.91 -20.37
N THR A 105 0.34 11.44 -19.65
CA THR A 105 0.54 11.77 -18.24
C THR A 105 1.30 13.09 -18.14
N SER A 106 0.76 14.08 -17.43
CA SER A 106 1.48 15.29 -17.04
C SER A 106 2.22 15.03 -15.73
N TYR A 107 3.49 15.44 -15.64
CA TYR A 107 4.26 15.39 -14.39
C TYR A 107 4.49 16.82 -13.86
N PRO A 108 4.32 17.07 -12.55
CA PRO A 108 4.59 18.38 -11.97
C PRO A 108 6.10 18.69 -12.00
N ALA A 109 6.44 19.98 -11.95
CA ALA A 109 7.82 20.41 -11.80
C ALA A 109 8.38 19.87 -10.47
N GLY A 110 9.56 19.22 -10.52
CA GLY A 110 10.17 18.55 -9.37
C GLY A 110 10.17 17.01 -9.47
N TRP A 111 9.32 16.42 -10.32
CA TRP A 111 9.31 14.98 -10.56
C TRP A 111 10.69 14.44 -11.00
N PRO A 112 11.18 13.32 -10.45
CA PRO A 112 10.48 12.41 -9.55
C PRO A 112 10.46 12.81 -8.07
N ASN A 113 11.14 13.87 -7.65
CA ASN A 113 11.32 14.18 -6.23
C ASN A 113 10.16 15.02 -5.64
N GLU A 114 9.69 14.64 -4.44
CA GLU A 114 8.72 15.40 -3.62
C GLU A 114 7.45 15.87 -4.36
N THR A 115 6.72 14.91 -4.95
CA THR A 115 5.55 15.18 -5.80
C THR A 115 4.24 15.28 -5.02
N VAL A 116 4.22 14.81 -3.78
CA VAL A 116 3.04 14.73 -2.93
C VAL A 116 3.11 15.85 -1.90
N SER A 117 2.28 16.87 -2.05
CA SER A 117 2.12 17.88 -1.01
C SER A 117 1.19 17.37 0.10
N LYS A 118 1.48 17.70 1.36
CA LYS A 118 0.57 17.40 2.48
C LYS A 118 -0.74 18.16 2.30
N ARG A 119 -1.86 17.43 2.16
CA ARG A 119 -3.21 17.99 2.36
C ARG A 119 -3.74 17.46 3.69
N ALA A 120 -3.62 18.26 4.74
CA ALA A 120 -4.35 18.07 6.00
C ALA A 120 -5.58 18.99 5.96
N THR A 121 -6.81 18.63 6.30
CA THR A 121 -7.44 17.43 6.92
C THR A 121 -8.92 17.50 6.57
N GLN A 122 -9.48 16.47 5.94
CA GLN A 122 -10.77 15.96 6.39
C GLN A 122 -10.46 14.89 7.44
N ASP A 123 -11.41 14.60 8.32
CA ASP A 123 -11.28 13.56 9.34
C ASP A 123 -10.89 12.24 8.64
N PRO A 124 -9.72 11.62 8.91
CA PRO A 124 -9.33 10.39 8.21
C PRO A 124 -10.28 9.24 8.52
N THR A 125 -11.10 9.34 9.57
CA THR A 125 -12.16 8.38 9.90
C THR A 125 -13.44 8.59 9.11
N ASP A 126 -13.60 9.73 8.42
CA ASP A 126 -14.73 10.01 7.55
C ASP A 126 -14.51 9.37 6.18
N PRO A 127 -15.26 8.33 5.80
CA PRO A 127 -15.07 7.65 4.51
C PRO A 127 -15.36 8.56 3.32
N THR A 128 -16.23 9.56 3.47
CA THR A 128 -16.54 10.50 2.38
C THR A 128 -15.35 11.39 2.05
N ALA A 129 -14.41 11.53 2.99
CA ALA A 129 -13.16 12.24 2.80
C ALA A 129 -12.21 11.54 1.81
N TRP A 130 -12.49 10.27 1.51
CA TRP A 130 -11.72 9.39 0.63
C TRP A 130 -12.20 9.35 -0.81
N LEU A 131 -13.29 10.07 -1.11
CA LEU A 131 -13.91 10.09 -2.42
C LEU A 131 -13.44 11.33 -3.18
N ASP A 132 -12.74 11.14 -4.30
CA ASP A 132 -12.29 12.23 -5.18
C ASP A 132 -13.04 12.29 -6.52
N GLY A 133 -14.04 11.41 -6.72
CA GLY A 133 -14.80 11.25 -7.95
C GLY A 133 -14.25 10.16 -8.88
N ALA A 134 -13.11 9.55 -8.56
CA ALA A 134 -12.61 8.32 -9.18
C ALA A 134 -12.82 7.14 -8.20
N ASN A 135 -13.80 6.30 -8.49
CA ASN A 135 -14.17 5.18 -7.62
C ASN A 135 -12.99 4.22 -7.37
N ASP A 136 -12.15 3.98 -8.38
CA ASP A 136 -11.00 3.09 -8.27
C ASP A 136 -9.95 3.60 -7.26
N ASP A 137 -9.67 4.91 -7.24
CA ASP A 137 -8.72 5.50 -6.30
C ASP A 137 -9.17 5.29 -4.84
N ALA A 138 -10.45 5.50 -4.55
CA ALA A 138 -11.03 5.28 -3.23
C ALA A 138 -11.07 3.78 -2.85
N GLU A 139 -11.46 2.90 -3.78
CA GLU A 139 -11.49 1.44 -3.56
C GLU A 139 -10.10 0.88 -3.20
N TRP A 140 -9.02 1.38 -3.83
CA TRP A 140 -7.66 0.97 -3.46
C TRP A 140 -7.33 1.28 -2.00
N TRP A 141 -7.78 2.43 -1.49
CA TRP A 141 -7.61 2.77 -0.06
C TRP A 141 -8.49 1.93 0.85
N GLY A 142 -9.72 1.60 0.44
CA GLY A 142 -10.56 0.63 1.16
C GLY A 142 -9.86 -0.72 1.35
N LEU A 143 -9.23 -1.24 0.29
CA LEU A 143 -8.42 -2.47 0.35
C LEU A 143 -7.19 -2.35 1.25
N ALA A 144 -6.50 -1.20 1.22
CA ALA A 144 -5.34 -0.97 2.07
C ALA A 144 -5.73 -0.93 3.56
N TRP A 145 -6.86 -0.29 3.90
CA TRP A 145 -7.33 -0.19 5.28
C TRP A 145 -7.82 -1.52 5.85
N ILE A 146 -8.54 -2.34 5.07
CA ILE A 146 -8.92 -3.68 5.53
C ILE A 146 -7.70 -4.59 5.68
N ALA A 147 -6.69 -4.49 4.80
CA ALA A 147 -5.44 -5.23 4.97
C ALA A 147 -4.66 -4.79 6.23
N ALA A 148 -4.66 -3.49 6.54
CA ALA A 148 -4.10 -2.99 7.79
C ALA A 148 -4.88 -3.47 9.03
N TYR A 149 -6.20 -3.61 8.93
CA TYR A 149 -7.01 -4.23 9.97
C TYR A 149 -6.60 -5.69 10.18
N ASP A 150 -6.43 -6.49 9.13
CA ASP A 150 -6.05 -7.90 9.25
C ASP A 150 -4.72 -8.10 9.99
N VAL A 151 -3.78 -7.15 9.86
CA VAL A 151 -2.49 -7.18 10.57
C VAL A 151 -2.60 -6.70 12.01
N THR A 152 -3.41 -5.66 12.28
CA THR A 152 -3.37 -4.91 13.55
C THR A 152 -4.54 -5.18 14.50
N GLY A 153 -5.69 -5.63 13.97
CA GLY A 153 -6.97 -5.69 14.68
C GLY A 153 -7.54 -4.32 15.05
N ASN A 154 -7.05 -3.22 14.46
CA ASN A 154 -7.54 -1.88 14.77
C ASN A 154 -8.87 -1.59 14.05
N GLU A 155 -9.97 -1.65 14.80
CA GLU A 155 -11.35 -1.42 14.33
C GLU A 155 -11.56 -0.08 13.60
N THR A 156 -10.70 0.92 13.83
CA THR A 156 -10.74 2.18 13.08
C THR A 156 -10.52 1.95 11.59
N TYR A 157 -9.58 1.07 11.23
CA TYR A 157 -9.29 0.75 9.83
C TYR A 157 -10.40 -0.06 9.19
N LEU A 158 -11.01 -0.99 9.94
CA LEU A 158 -12.17 -1.75 9.46
C LEU A 158 -13.37 -0.83 9.19
N THR A 159 -13.72 0.01 10.17
CA THR A 159 -14.85 0.96 10.05
C THR A 159 -14.65 1.90 8.86
N LEU A 160 -13.42 2.38 8.66
CA LEU A 160 -13.10 3.23 7.51
C LEU A 160 -13.25 2.48 6.19
N ALA A 161 -12.72 1.26 6.08
CA ALA A 161 -12.85 0.45 4.88
C ALA A 161 -14.32 0.16 4.53
N GLU A 162 -15.13 -0.26 5.51
CA GLU A 162 -16.58 -0.46 5.36
C GLU A 162 -17.27 0.82 4.89
N GLY A 163 -16.91 1.96 5.49
CA GLY A 163 -17.44 3.26 5.09
C GLY A 163 -17.14 3.59 3.64
N ILE A 164 -15.89 3.43 3.20
CA ILE A 164 -15.48 3.69 1.80
C ILE A 164 -16.29 2.80 0.85
N PHE A 165 -16.41 1.49 1.11
CA PHE A 165 -17.18 0.58 0.26
C PHE A 165 -18.69 0.88 0.23
N ASN A 166 -19.25 1.51 1.26
CA ASN A 166 -20.67 1.87 1.30
C ASN A 166 -21.00 3.15 0.50
N GLU A 167 -20.01 3.97 0.18
CA GLU A 167 -20.20 5.27 -0.47
C GLU A 167 -19.95 5.26 -2.00
N ILE A 168 -19.46 4.14 -2.55
CA ILE A 168 -19.06 3.96 -3.95
C ILE A 168 -20.11 3.17 -4.74
#